data_AF-A0A482ZKD4-F1
#
_entry.id   AF-A0A482ZKD4-F1
#
_cell.length_a   1.000
_cell.length_b   1.000
_cell.length_c   1.000
_cell.angle_alpha   90.00
_cell.angle_beta   90.00
_cell.angle_gamma   90.00
#
_symmetry.space_group_name_H-M   'P 1'
#
loop_
_entity.id
_entity.type
_entity.pdbx_description
1 polymer ?
#
loop_
_entity_poly.entity_id
_entity_poly.type
_entity_poly.pdbx_seq_one_letter_code
_entity_poly.pdbx_strand_id
1 'polypeptide(L)'
;MDTLKYSIRNLKSYYLGSVQYYNRDNVKITSKFSIKEALERYKSGIIQNTRKFIGKKYQYNNKYIPLLNTLKAENSNVKILVFTSPITADLLVSIIKNGDKLLEYKQWLNNLVSIFGQIYHFMGINDITTNNYSDDHHYYDHVGAMIASRLSGSPDLYTSKKFGTLLNAKNLSEYLTKFEKDLDTYKNPLPNLHL
;
A
#
# COMPACT_ATOMS: atom_id res chain seq x y z
N MET A 1 -0.89 14.34 19.29
CA MET A 1 -2.17 13.64 19.11
C MET A 1 -2.75 13.40 20.50
N ASP A 2 -3.98 13.83 20.80
CA ASP A 2 -4.58 13.72 22.14
C ASP A 2 -5.20 12.32 22.32
N THR A 3 -4.53 11.49 23.12
CA THR A 3 -4.91 10.10 23.35
C THR A 3 -6.21 9.99 24.16
N LEU A 4 -6.46 10.89 25.11
CA LEU A 4 -7.65 10.90 25.95
C LEU A 4 -8.90 11.17 25.11
N LYS A 5 -8.83 12.14 24.19
CA LYS A 5 -9.92 12.44 23.25
C LYS A 5 -10.32 11.23 22.41
N TYR A 6 -9.34 10.46 21.92
CA TYR A 6 -9.58 9.25 21.14
C TYR A 6 -10.17 8.11 21.98
N SER A 7 -9.68 7.94 23.20
CA SER A 7 -10.23 6.95 24.14
C SER A 7 -11.70 7.25 24.48
N ILE A 8 -12.05 8.51 24.75
CA ILE A 8 -13.44 8.92 24.99
C ILE A 8 -14.31 8.68 23.76
N ARG A 9 -13.79 8.99 22.56
CA ARG A 9 -14.52 8.76 21.30
C ARG A 9 -14.82 7.27 21.08
N ASN A 10 -13.83 6.40 21.27
CA ASN A 10 -14.01 4.95 21.10
C ASN A 10 -14.99 4.38 22.14
N LEU A 11 -14.94 4.86 23.39
CA LEU A 11 -15.89 4.46 24.44
C LEU A 11 -17.33 4.83 24.06
N LYS A 12 -17.54 6.06 23.58
CA LYS A 12 -18.85 6.50 23.07
C LYS A 12 -19.30 5.65 21.89
N SER A 13 -18.41 5.39 20.94
CA SER A 13 -18.70 4.54 19.78
C SER A 13 -19.12 3.12 20.18
N TYR A 14 -18.47 2.51 21.19
CA TYR A 14 -18.84 1.20 21.71
C TYR A 14 -20.27 1.20 22.28
N TYR A 15 -20.59 2.14 23.18
CA TYR A 15 -21.91 2.21 23.81
C TYR A 15 -23.03 2.62 22.84
N LEU A 16 -22.72 3.41 21.81
CA LEU A 16 -23.68 3.85 20.81
C LEU A 16 -23.88 2.84 19.66
N GLY A 17 -23.28 1.64 19.75
CA GLY A 17 -23.38 0.63 18.69
C GLY A 17 -22.76 1.09 17.37
N SER A 18 -21.78 1.99 17.42
CA SER A 18 -21.09 2.47 16.23
C SER A 18 -20.37 1.33 15.53
N VAL A 19 -20.44 1.35 14.21
CA VAL A 19 -19.96 0.30 13.34
C VAL A 19 -18.44 0.31 13.10
N GLN A 20 -17.72 1.32 13.59
CA GLN A 20 -16.27 1.43 13.46
C GLN A 20 -15.63 2.01 14.72
N TYR A 21 -14.85 1.20 15.44
CA TYR A 21 -14.10 1.64 16.62
C TYR A 21 -12.92 0.69 16.91
N TYR A 22 -12.02 1.08 17.80
CA TYR A 22 -11.02 0.18 18.37
C TYR A 22 -11.47 -0.27 19.75
N ASN A 23 -11.39 -1.57 20.04
CA ASN A 23 -11.60 -2.08 21.38
C ASN A 23 -10.37 -1.81 22.28
N ARG A 24 -10.42 -2.24 23.55
CA ARG A 24 -9.31 -2.02 24.51
C ARG A 24 -8.05 -2.82 24.18
N ASP A 25 -8.16 -3.84 23.34
CA ASP A 25 -7.06 -4.68 22.87
C ASP A 25 -6.48 -4.16 21.53
N ASN A 26 -6.84 -2.94 21.13
CA ASN A 26 -6.44 -2.31 19.87
C ASN A 26 -6.88 -3.08 18.62
N VAL A 27 -7.95 -3.87 18.72
CA VAL A 27 -8.61 -4.53 17.59
C VAL A 27 -9.61 -3.58 16.98
N LYS A 28 -9.48 -3.32 15.67
CA LYS A 28 -10.41 -2.50 14.91
C LYS A 28 -11.67 -3.31 14.62
N ILE A 29 -12.80 -2.92 15.21
CA ILE A 29 -14.11 -3.42 14.85
C ILE A 29 -14.61 -2.63 13.65
N THR A 30 -15.00 -3.33 12.59
CA THR A 30 -15.60 -2.74 11.39
C THR A 30 -16.91 -3.45 11.04
N SER A 31 -17.85 -2.72 10.48
CA SER A 31 -19.05 -3.32 9.88
C SER A 31 -18.69 -4.26 8.74
N LYS A 32 -19.33 -5.42 8.72
CA LYS A 32 -19.36 -6.27 7.52
C LYS A 32 -20.31 -5.61 6.52
N PHE A 33 -19.76 -5.15 5.41
CA PHE A 33 -20.55 -4.67 4.28
C PHE A 33 -21.18 -5.86 3.55
N SER A 34 -22.35 -5.65 2.93
CA SER A 34 -22.81 -6.59 1.91
C SER A 34 -21.82 -6.65 0.75
N ILE A 35 -21.81 -7.76 -0.01
CA ILE A 35 -20.93 -7.90 -1.19
C ILE A 35 -21.14 -6.73 -2.16
N LYS A 36 -22.39 -6.30 -2.35
CA LYS A 36 -22.75 -5.18 -3.22
C LYS A 36 -22.11 -3.87 -2.74
N GLU A 37 -22.25 -3.54 -1.45
CA GLU A 37 -21.66 -2.32 -0.89
C GLU A 37 -20.14 -2.34 -0.93
N ALA A 38 -19.50 -3.48 -0.65
CA ALA A 38 -18.06 -3.63 -0.76
C ALA A 38 -17.58 -3.35 -2.20
N LEU A 39 -18.28 -3.87 -3.21
CA LEU A 39 -17.97 -3.62 -4.62
C LEU A 39 -18.14 -2.15 -5.03
N GLU A 40 -19.19 -1.48 -4.55
CA GLU A 40 -19.42 -0.05 -4.84
C GLU A 40 -18.37 0.84 -4.15
N ARG A 41 -18.02 0.53 -2.89
CA ARG A 41 -16.94 1.20 -2.17
C ARG A 41 -15.59 1.00 -2.86
N TYR A 42 -15.31 -0.22 -3.31
CA TYR A 42 -14.11 -0.55 -4.06
C TYR A 42 -13.99 0.29 -5.34
N LYS A 43 -15.02 0.28 -6.20
CA LYS A 43 -15.01 1.05 -7.45
C LYS A 43 -14.90 2.56 -7.22
N SER A 44 -15.70 3.09 -6.29
CA SER A 44 -15.68 4.52 -5.96
C SER A 44 -14.37 4.96 -5.33
N GLY A 45 -13.74 4.08 -4.53
CA GLY A 45 -12.41 4.27 -3.97
C GLY A 45 -11.34 4.41 -5.05
N ILE A 46 -11.30 3.47 -6.00
CA ILE A 46 -10.37 3.52 -7.14
C ILE A 46 -10.53 4.84 -7.90
N ILE A 47 -11.76 5.24 -8.26
CA ILE A 47 -12.00 6.49 -8.99
C ILE A 47 -11.49 7.70 -8.19
N GLN A 48 -11.85 7.79 -6.91
CA GLN A 48 -11.50 8.94 -6.06
C GLN A 48 -9.99 9.03 -5.82
N ASN A 49 -9.34 7.91 -5.54
CA ASN A 49 -7.92 7.88 -5.27
C ASN A 49 -7.12 8.13 -6.55
N THR A 50 -7.47 7.50 -7.68
CA THR A 50 -6.83 7.78 -8.97
C THR A 50 -6.93 9.26 -9.35
N ARG A 51 -8.08 9.91 -9.16
CA ARG A 51 -8.26 11.34 -9.46
C ARG A 51 -7.31 12.27 -8.71
N LYS A 52 -6.76 11.87 -7.57
CA LYS A 52 -5.76 12.65 -6.82
C LYS A 52 -4.41 12.69 -7.54
N PHE A 53 -4.14 11.69 -8.38
CA PHE A 53 -2.87 11.54 -9.09
C PHE A 53 -2.88 12.14 -10.50
N ILE A 54 -4.01 12.71 -10.95
CA ILE A 54 -4.14 13.19 -12.31
C ILE A 54 -3.75 14.67 -12.44
N GLY A 55 -2.94 14.96 -13.48
CA GLY A 55 -2.55 16.32 -13.84
C GLY A 55 -1.83 17.03 -12.70
N LYS A 56 -2.15 18.31 -12.47
CA LYS A 56 -1.51 19.14 -11.44
C LYS A 56 -1.91 18.82 -10.00
N LYS A 57 -2.83 17.86 -9.78
CA LYS A 57 -3.32 17.50 -8.43
C LYS A 57 -2.29 16.73 -7.61
N TYR A 58 -1.34 16.08 -8.28
CA TYR A 58 -0.20 15.43 -7.65
C TYR A 58 1.09 16.08 -8.13
N GLN A 59 2.00 16.27 -7.18
CA GLN A 59 3.38 16.65 -7.44
C GLN A 59 4.28 15.76 -6.60
N TYR A 60 5.33 15.21 -7.22
CA TYR A 60 6.31 14.43 -6.48
C TYR A 60 6.99 15.31 -5.44
N ASN A 61 6.97 14.87 -4.18
CA ASN A 61 7.59 15.63 -3.11
C ASN A 61 9.11 15.45 -3.12
N ASN A 62 9.82 16.35 -3.78
CA ASN A 62 11.29 16.32 -3.83
C ASN A 62 11.96 16.49 -2.45
N LYS A 63 11.26 17.00 -1.43
CA LYS A 63 11.78 17.08 -0.05
C LYS A 63 11.80 15.72 0.66
N TYR A 64 11.11 14.72 0.10
CA TYR A 64 11.08 13.37 0.65
C TYR A 64 12.47 12.72 0.69
N ILE A 65 13.29 12.95 -0.33
CA ILE A 65 14.63 12.33 -0.44
C ILE A 65 15.62 12.87 0.60
N PRO A 66 15.77 14.19 0.77
CA PRO A 66 16.56 14.74 1.87
C PRO A 66 16.10 14.22 3.25
N LEU A 67 14.79 14.15 3.50
CA LEU A 67 14.24 13.67 4.78
C LEU A 67 14.69 12.23 5.07
N LEU A 68 14.60 11.33 4.10
CA LEU A 68 15.01 9.94 4.27
C LEU A 68 16.53 9.79 4.45
N ASN A 69 17.32 10.60 3.75
CA ASN A 69 18.78 10.62 3.93
C ASN A 69 19.16 11.08 5.34
N THR A 70 18.52 12.14 5.84
CA THR A 70 18.71 12.60 7.23
C THR A 70 18.33 11.49 8.22
N LEU A 71 17.17 10.86 8.05
CA LEU A 71 16.73 9.77 8.91
C LEU A 71 17.74 8.60 8.93
N LYS A 72 18.31 8.23 7.78
CA LYS A 72 19.34 7.18 7.72
C LYS A 72 20.65 7.61 8.40
N ALA A 73 21.08 8.84 8.18
CA ALA A 73 22.33 9.36 8.75
C ALA A 73 22.28 9.47 10.28
N GLU A 74 21.17 9.97 10.82
CA GLU A 74 20.94 10.11 12.27
C GLU A 74 20.80 8.77 13.00
N ASN A 75 20.57 7.69 12.26
CA ASN A 75 20.32 6.35 12.79
C ASN A 75 21.32 5.33 12.20
N SER A 76 22.58 5.74 12.02
CA SER A 76 23.60 4.94 11.35
C SER A 76 24.01 3.66 12.08
N ASN A 77 23.70 3.54 13.37
CA ASN A 77 24.00 2.39 14.22
C ASN A 77 22.85 1.36 14.30
N VAL A 78 21.73 1.59 13.62
CA VAL A 78 20.59 0.65 13.62
C VAL A 78 20.28 0.12 12.22
N LYS A 79 19.74 -1.10 12.18
CA LYS A 79 19.21 -1.67 10.95
C LYS A 79 17.82 -1.12 10.70
N ILE A 80 17.67 -0.29 9.67
CA ILE A 80 16.37 0.23 9.23
C ILE A 80 15.75 -0.75 8.22
N LEU A 81 14.60 -1.32 8.56
CA LEU A 81 13.81 -2.15 7.66
C LEU A 81 12.78 -1.27 6.94
N VAL A 82 12.93 -1.13 5.62
CA VAL A 82 12.00 -0.35 4.79
C VAL A 82 11.13 -1.29 3.99
N PHE A 83 9.82 -1.03 3.99
CA PHE A 83 8.88 -1.75 3.16
C PHE A 83 7.83 -0.84 2.53
N THR A 84 7.32 -1.22 1.36
CA THR A 84 6.17 -0.54 0.73
C THR A 84 4.88 -1.18 1.22
N SER A 85 3.88 -0.37 1.58
CA SER A 85 2.56 -0.92 1.94
C SER A 85 1.79 -1.30 0.67
N PRO A 86 1.17 -2.49 0.60
CA PRO A 86 0.41 -2.85 -0.58
C PRO A 86 -0.91 -2.08 -0.66
N ILE A 87 -1.36 -1.85 -1.88
CA ILE A 87 -2.72 -1.45 -2.24
C ILE A 87 -3.25 -2.48 -3.23
N THR A 88 -4.54 -2.42 -3.58
CA THR A 88 -5.06 -3.31 -4.62
C THR A 88 -4.33 -3.11 -5.94
N ALA A 89 -4.13 -4.20 -6.70
CA ALA A 89 -3.52 -4.14 -8.01
C ALA A 89 -4.33 -3.22 -8.95
N ASP A 90 -5.67 -3.26 -8.86
CA ASP A 90 -6.57 -2.38 -9.59
C ASP A 90 -6.30 -0.90 -9.29
N LEU A 91 -6.16 -0.52 -8.01
CA LEU A 91 -5.84 0.87 -7.65
C LEU A 91 -4.47 1.27 -8.19
N LEU A 92 -3.44 0.42 -8.01
CA LEU A 92 -2.09 0.68 -8.51
C LEU A 92 -2.09 0.89 -10.03
N VAL A 93 -2.72 -0.03 -10.77
CA VAL A 93 -2.82 0.02 -12.24
C VAL A 93 -3.58 1.26 -12.67
N SER A 94 -4.66 1.62 -11.97
CA SER A 94 -5.43 2.82 -12.29
C SER A 94 -4.64 4.10 -12.05
N ILE A 95 -3.90 4.21 -10.94
CA ILE A 95 -3.01 5.35 -10.68
C ILE A 95 -1.92 5.45 -11.75
N ILE A 96 -1.32 4.32 -12.15
CA ILE A 96 -0.24 4.32 -13.13
C ILE A 96 -0.75 4.68 -14.53
N LYS A 97 -1.79 3.98 -15.00
CA LYS A 97 -2.30 4.14 -16.38
C LYS A 97 -3.12 5.41 -16.57
N ASN A 98 -4.04 5.71 -15.64
CA ASN A 98 -4.94 6.85 -15.78
C ASN A 98 -4.36 8.12 -15.14
N GLY A 99 -3.50 7.97 -14.13
CA GLY A 99 -2.77 9.09 -13.51
C GLY A 99 -1.50 9.48 -14.26
N ASP A 100 -1.05 8.66 -15.23
CA ASP A 100 0.25 8.81 -15.89
C ASP A 100 1.39 8.93 -14.86
N LYS A 101 1.54 7.91 -14.01
CA LYS A 101 2.44 7.91 -12.83
C LYS A 101 3.51 6.83 -12.85
N LEU A 102 3.75 6.19 -14.00
CA LEU A 102 4.76 5.15 -14.11
C LEU A 102 6.16 5.70 -13.79
N LEU A 103 6.48 6.90 -14.26
CA LEU A 103 7.79 7.52 -14.05
C LEU A 103 8.03 7.79 -12.56
N GLU A 104 7.08 8.38 -11.86
CA GLU A 104 7.19 8.69 -10.44
C GLU A 104 7.22 7.42 -9.58
N TYR A 105 6.49 6.38 -9.98
CA TYR A 105 6.56 5.07 -9.33
C TYR A 105 7.97 4.46 -9.44
N LYS A 106 8.55 4.45 -10.66
CA LYS A 106 9.93 3.99 -10.89
C LYS A 106 10.93 4.82 -10.10
N GLN A 107 10.79 6.16 -10.13
CA GLN A 107 11.67 7.07 -9.42
C GLN A 107 11.62 6.83 -7.90
N TRP A 108 10.42 6.63 -7.35
CA TRP A 108 10.24 6.33 -5.92
C TRP A 108 10.96 5.05 -5.50
N LEU A 109 10.82 3.95 -6.25
CA LEU A 109 11.51 2.70 -5.92
C LEU A 109 13.03 2.81 -6.06
N ASN A 110 13.52 3.48 -7.11
CA ASN A 110 14.95 3.75 -7.30
C ASN A 110 15.51 4.55 -6.12
N ASN A 111 14.82 5.60 -5.70
CA ASN A 111 15.24 6.43 -4.59
C ASN A 111 15.30 5.64 -3.28
N LEU A 112 14.27 4.84 -2.99
CA LEU A 112 14.25 4.01 -1.79
C LEU A 112 15.40 2.99 -1.77
N VAL A 113 15.65 2.30 -2.88
CA VAL A 113 16.76 1.32 -2.99
C VAL A 113 18.11 2.03 -2.92
N SER A 114 18.28 3.19 -3.54
CA SER A 114 19.52 3.97 -3.47
C SER A 114 19.84 4.39 -2.03
N ILE A 115 18.84 4.89 -1.30
CA ILE A 115 19.02 5.36 0.08
C ILE A 115 19.25 4.20 1.03
N PHE A 116 18.42 3.17 1.01
CA PHE A 116 18.45 2.11 2.03
C PHE A 116 19.23 0.85 1.61
N GLY A 117 19.67 0.77 0.36
CA GLY A 117 20.35 -0.39 -0.23
C GLY A 117 19.40 -1.52 -0.61
N GLN A 118 18.40 -1.78 0.24
CA GLN A 118 17.36 -2.78 0.01
C GLN A 118 16.02 -2.39 0.63
N ILE A 119 14.92 -2.83 0.02
CA ILE A 119 13.56 -2.66 0.54
C ILE A 119 12.72 -3.91 0.33
N TYR A 120 11.78 -4.18 1.24
CA TYR A 120 10.75 -5.18 1.04
C TYR A 120 9.58 -4.56 0.28
N HIS A 121 9.38 -4.97 -0.97
CA HIS A 121 8.39 -4.38 -1.84
C HIS A 121 7.14 -5.26 -1.95
N PHE A 122 6.00 -4.73 -1.49
CA PHE A 122 4.70 -5.40 -1.51
C PHE A 122 3.70 -4.77 -2.49
N MET A 123 3.93 -3.53 -2.92
CA MET A 123 3.03 -2.74 -3.76
C MET A 123 3.19 -3.04 -5.27
N GLY A 124 2.87 -4.27 -5.70
CA GLY A 124 2.89 -4.65 -7.12
C GLY A 124 1.66 -5.44 -7.54
N ILE A 125 1.67 -6.02 -8.75
CA ILE A 125 0.67 -7.00 -9.18
C ILE A 125 1.09 -8.37 -8.64
N ASN A 126 0.45 -8.84 -7.58
CA ASN A 126 0.83 -10.07 -6.88
C ASN A 126 -0.33 -10.69 -6.07
N ASP A 127 -0.04 -11.81 -5.40
CA ASP A 127 -1.04 -12.62 -4.69
C ASP A 127 -1.71 -11.89 -3.52
N ILE A 128 -1.06 -10.89 -2.91
CA ILE A 128 -1.64 -10.12 -1.80
C ILE A 128 -2.29 -8.81 -2.22
N THR A 129 -2.21 -8.44 -3.50
CA THR A 129 -2.84 -7.23 -4.05
C THR A 129 -4.13 -7.53 -4.82
N THR A 130 -4.54 -8.79 -4.89
CA THR A 130 -5.79 -9.26 -5.52
C THR A 130 -6.67 -9.98 -4.50
N ASN A 131 -7.98 -9.73 -4.48
CA ASN A 131 -8.97 -10.43 -3.64
C ASN A 131 -8.72 -10.47 -2.11
N ASN A 132 -7.93 -9.54 -1.57
CA ASN A 132 -7.55 -9.52 -0.15
C ASN A 132 -7.89 -8.20 0.59
N TYR A 133 -8.88 -7.45 0.09
CA TYR A 133 -9.19 -6.10 0.59
C TYR A 133 -10.68 -5.91 0.84
N SER A 134 -10.99 -5.04 1.79
CA SER A 134 -12.36 -4.58 2.09
C SER A 134 -12.79 -3.39 1.22
N ASP A 135 -11.81 -2.66 0.68
CA ASP A 135 -11.96 -1.59 -0.30
C ASP A 135 -10.74 -1.55 -1.23
N ASP A 136 -10.42 -0.42 -1.86
CA ASP A 136 -9.35 -0.30 -2.84
C ASP A 136 -7.92 -0.29 -2.24
N HIS A 137 -7.75 -0.12 -0.92
CA HIS A 137 -6.42 0.01 -0.30
C HIS A 137 -6.27 -0.55 1.12
N HIS A 138 -7.36 -0.91 1.80
CA HIS A 138 -7.33 -1.53 3.13
C HIS A 138 -7.44 -3.05 3.04
N TYR A 139 -6.29 -3.71 3.19
CA TYR A 139 -6.19 -5.17 3.21
C TYR A 139 -6.81 -5.78 4.48
N TYR A 140 -7.22 -7.05 4.40
CA TYR A 140 -7.66 -7.83 5.56
C TYR A 140 -6.49 -8.25 6.45
N ASP A 141 -6.77 -8.52 7.72
CA ASP A 141 -5.76 -8.81 8.76
C ASP A 141 -4.76 -9.91 8.38
N HIS A 142 -5.18 -10.93 7.63
CA HIS A 142 -4.28 -12.01 7.19
C HIS A 142 -3.17 -11.52 6.27
N VAL A 143 -3.39 -10.46 5.47
CA VAL A 143 -2.33 -9.84 4.67
C VAL A 143 -1.31 -9.15 5.56
N GLY A 144 -1.75 -8.50 6.64
CA GLY A 144 -0.86 -7.94 7.66
C GLY A 144 0.01 -9.03 8.30
N ALA A 145 -0.59 -10.17 8.65
CA ALA A 145 0.15 -11.34 9.16
C ALA A 145 1.17 -11.88 8.14
N MET A 146 0.82 -11.92 6.86
CA MET A 146 1.73 -12.33 5.77
C MET A 146 2.92 -11.37 5.65
N ILE A 147 2.69 -10.05 5.68
CA ILE A 147 3.75 -9.04 5.64
C ILE A 147 4.67 -9.17 6.87
N ALA A 148 4.10 -9.30 8.06
CA ALA A 148 4.85 -9.45 9.30
C ALA A 148 5.71 -10.72 9.31
N SER A 149 5.17 -11.85 8.83
CA SER A 149 5.91 -13.09 8.64
C SER A 149 7.10 -12.89 7.70
N ARG A 150 6.87 -12.23 6.56
CA ARG A 150 7.91 -11.97 5.55
C ARG A 150 9.03 -11.06 6.08
N LEU A 151 8.68 -10.04 6.85
CA LEU A 151 9.65 -9.09 7.42
C LEU A 151 10.45 -9.68 8.59
N SER A 152 9.83 -10.56 9.38
CA SER A 152 10.48 -11.22 10.52
C SER A 152 11.39 -12.40 10.12
N GLY A 153 11.34 -12.85 8.86
CA GLY A 153 12.04 -14.04 8.43
C GLY A 153 11.51 -15.32 9.08
N SER A 154 10.29 -15.27 9.63
CA SER A 154 9.60 -16.45 10.14
C SER A 154 9.37 -17.44 9.00
N PRO A 155 9.46 -18.77 9.23
CA PRO A 155 9.11 -19.74 8.21
C PRO A 155 7.72 -19.41 7.69
N ASP A 156 7.63 -19.08 6.40
CA ASP A 156 6.42 -18.55 5.78
C ASP A 156 5.25 -19.46 6.19
N LEU A 157 4.32 -18.96 7.02
CA LEU A 157 3.02 -19.64 7.24
C LEU A 157 2.24 -19.80 5.91
N TYR A 158 2.76 -19.19 4.84
CA TYR A 158 2.18 -19.07 3.52
C TYR A 158 3.25 -19.39 2.44
N THR A 159 3.83 -20.60 2.52
CA THR A 159 5.00 -21.12 1.78
C THR A 159 4.95 -21.09 0.24
N SER A 160 3.93 -20.53 -0.40
CA SER A 160 3.73 -20.66 -1.85
C SER A 160 3.40 -19.38 -2.61
N LYS A 161 3.49 -18.19 -1.99
CA LYS A 161 2.91 -16.98 -2.60
C LYS A 161 3.96 -16.03 -3.17
N LYS A 162 3.71 -15.53 -4.39
CA LYS A 162 4.57 -14.63 -5.17
C LYS A 162 4.42 -13.18 -4.69
N PHE A 163 4.83 -12.85 -3.46
CA PHE A 163 4.75 -11.48 -2.92
C PHE A 163 5.97 -11.07 -2.07
N GLY A 164 6.06 -9.78 -1.75
CA GLY A 164 7.08 -9.26 -0.82
C GLY A 164 8.50 -9.43 -1.33
N THR A 165 8.78 -8.92 -2.54
CA THR A 165 10.09 -9.02 -3.20
C THR A 165 11.10 -8.15 -2.47
N LEU A 166 12.26 -8.72 -2.11
CA LEU A 166 13.38 -7.95 -1.61
C LEU A 166 14.09 -7.26 -2.79
N LEU A 167 13.81 -5.97 -2.99
CA LEU A 167 14.43 -5.16 -4.04
C LEU A 167 15.75 -4.57 -3.58
N ASN A 168 16.75 -4.59 -4.45
CA ASN A 168 18.05 -3.98 -4.28
C ASN A 168 18.63 -3.59 -5.65
N ALA A 169 19.82 -2.98 -5.68
CA ALA A 169 20.45 -2.52 -6.92
C ALA A 169 20.65 -3.62 -7.98
N LYS A 170 20.76 -4.90 -7.59
CA LYS A 170 21.00 -6.02 -8.50
C LYS A 170 19.75 -6.45 -9.26
N ASN A 171 18.56 -6.32 -8.67
CA ASN A 171 17.31 -6.86 -9.24
C ASN A 171 16.25 -5.79 -9.55
N LEU A 172 16.45 -4.53 -9.16
CA LEU A 172 15.44 -3.49 -9.36
C LEU A 172 15.09 -3.27 -10.83
N SER A 173 16.08 -3.23 -11.72
CA SER A 173 15.86 -3.03 -13.17
C SER A 173 15.03 -4.17 -13.78
N GLU A 174 15.33 -5.41 -13.40
CA GLU A 174 14.58 -6.58 -13.84
C GLU A 174 13.14 -6.55 -13.30
N TYR A 175 12.97 -6.21 -12.02
CA TYR A 175 11.65 -6.06 -11.41
C TYR A 175 10.80 -5.00 -12.14
N LEU A 176 11.35 -3.82 -12.41
CA LEU A 176 10.63 -2.74 -13.12
C LEU A 176 10.27 -3.16 -14.54
N THR A 177 11.18 -3.80 -15.25
CA THR A 177 10.93 -4.35 -16.59
C THR A 177 9.79 -5.38 -16.58
N LYS A 178 9.79 -6.29 -15.61
CA LYS A 178 8.70 -7.26 -15.45
C LYS A 178 7.39 -6.57 -15.09
N PHE A 179 7.43 -5.61 -14.18
CA PHE A 179 6.25 -4.87 -13.74
C PHE A 179 5.58 -4.12 -14.89
N GLU A 180 6.35 -3.54 -15.82
CA GLU A 180 5.80 -2.92 -17.03
C GLU A 180 5.07 -3.92 -17.92
N LYS A 181 5.64 -5.12 -18.13
CA LYS A 181 4.96 -6.21 -18.85
C LYS A 181 3.69 -6.67 -18.13
N ASP A 182 3.74 -6.76 -16.80
CA ASP A 182 2.57 -7.08 -15.99
C ASP A 182 1.50 -5.99 -16.13
N LEU A 183 1.88 -4.71 -16.17
CA LEU A 183 0.96 -3.60 -16.41
C LEU A 183 0.28 -3.73 -17.77
N ASP A 184 1.00 -4.05 -18.83
CA ASP A 184 0.43 -4.18 -20.18
C ASP A 184 -0.61 -5.30 -20.26
N THR A 185 -0.37 -6.41 -19.57
CA THR A 185 -1.27 -7.56 -19.54
C THR A 185 -2.42 -7.41 -18.53
N TYR A 186 -2.25 -6.58 -17.50
CA TYR A 186 -3.29 -6.36 -16.50
C TYR A 186 -4.41 -5.47 -17.04
N LYS A 187 -5.65 -5.98 -16.94
CA LYS A 187 -6.85 -5.26 -17.36
C LYS A 187 -7.01 -3.99 -16.53
N ASN A 188 -7.01 -2.83 -17.18
CA ASN A 188 -7.28 -1.57 -16.49
C ASN A 188 -8.71 -1.60 -15.92
N PRO A 189 -8.91 -1.42 -14.60
CA PRO A 189 -10.25 -1.43 -14.01
C PRO A 189 -11.10 -0.23 -14.44
N LEU A 190 -10.48 0.86 -14.92
CA LEU A 190 -11.14 2.08 -15.34
C LEU A 190 -10.57 2.60 -16.68
N PRO A 191 -10.77 1.88 -17.81
CA PRO A 191 -10.16 2.22 -19.09
C PRO A 191 -10.70 3.53 -19.70
N ASN A 192 -11.94 3.89 -19.35
CA ASN A 192 -12.64 5.08 -19.86
C ASN A 192 -12.77 6.16 -18.79
N LEU A 193 -11.83 6.24 -17.83
CA LEU A 193 -11.77 7.36 -16.90
C LEU A 193 -11.31 8.59 -17.68
N HIS A 194 -12.22 9.15 -18.47
CA HIS A 194 -12.02 10.38 -19.21
C HIS A 194 -11.94 11.54 -18.22
N LEU A 195 -11.00 12.42 -18.49
CA LEU A 195 -10.68 13.60 -17.71
C LEU A 195 -11.42 14.83 -18.21
#